data_AF-A0A920MU26-F1
#
_entry.id   AF-A0A920MU26-F1
#
_cell.length_a   1.000
_cell.length_b   1.000
_cell.length_c   1.000
_cell.angle_alpha   90.00
_cell.angle_beta   90.00
_cell.angle_gamma   90.00
#
_symmetry.space_group_name_H-M   'P 1'
#
loop_
_entity.id
_entity.type
_entity.pdbx_description
1 polymer ?
#
loop_
_entity_poly.entity_id
_entity_poly.type
_entity_poly.pdbx_seq_one_letter_code
_entity_poly.pdbx_strand_id
1 'polypeptide(L)'
;MNEHRNDEREYLYPKEQFEHAGTHDPLWNAAQNQMMNKGKMHGYMRMYWAKKILEWSPNPEEAMQVAIDLNDKYELDGRDPNGYAGIAWSIGGIHDRAWFERPVMVRLGI
;
A
#
# COMPACT_ATOMS: atom_id res chain seq x y z
N MET A 1 14.60 -6.10 -4.87
CA MET A 1 13.29 -6.71 -4.49
C MET A 1 13.44 -7.99 -3.66
N ASN A 2 14.54 -8.75 -3.75
CA ASN A 2 14.76 -9.95 -2.93
C ASN A 2 15.59 -9.73 -1.65
N GLU A 3 16.30 -8.60 -1.52
CA GLU A 3 17.27 -8.38 -0.44
C GLU A 3 16.63 -8.18 0.94
N HIS A 4 15.41 -7.64 1.02
CA HIS A 4 14.69 -7.37 2.29
C HIS A 4 13.51 -8.31 2.55
N ARG A 5 13.40 -9.44 1.84
CA ARG A 5 12.28 -10.39 2.06
C ARG A 5 12.28 -11.00 3.46
N ASN A 6 13.46 -11.13 4.06
CA ASN A 6 13.67 -11.75 5.36
C ASN A 6 13.76 -10.72 6.50
N ASP A 7 13.60 -9.43 6.20
CA ASP A 7 13.60 -8.41 7.23
C ASP A 7 12.39 -8.62 8.16
N GLU A 8 12.64 -8.55 9.46
CA GLU A 8 11.57 -8.61 10.45
C GLU A 8 10.66 -7.40 10.27
N ARG A 9 9.36 -7.67 10.17
CA ARG A 9 8.33 -6.64 10.08
C ARG A 9 7.73 -6.43 11.45
N GLU A 10 7.74 -5.18 11.90
CA GLU A 10 7.16 -4.80 13.19
C GLU A 10 5.66 -5.09 13.23
N TYR A 11 4.97 -4.97 12.10
CA TYR A 11 3.55 -5.28 11.95
C TYR A 11 3.30 -6.15 10.72
N LEU A 12 2.38 -7.11 10.88
CA LEU A 12 1.86 -7.95 9.81
C LEU A 12 0.34 -7.99 9.92
N TYR A 13 -0.33 -7.59 8.86
CA TYR A 13 -1.79 -7.57 8.82
C TYR A 13 -2.33 -8.51 7.76
N PRO A 14 -3.34 -9.34 8.09
CA PRO A 14 -4.12 -10.04 7.07
C PRO A 14 -4.94 -9.02 6.27
N LYS A 15 -5.34 -9.41 5.06
CA LYS A 15 -6.11 -8.56 4.15
C LYS A 15 -7.38 -7.99 4.80
N GLU A 16 -8.07 -8.80 5.60
CA GLU A 16 -9.31 -8.40 6.29
C GLU A 16 -9.08 -7.24 7.27
N GLN A 17 -7.90 -7.19 7.91
CA GLN A 17 -7.56 -6.12 8.85
C GLN A 17 -7.24 -4.81 8.13
N PHE A 18 -6.56 -4.89 6.97
CA PHE A 18 -6.45 -3.74 6.07
C PHE A 18 -7.82 -3.27 5.59
N GLU A 19 -8.66 -4.20 5.14
CA GLU A 19 -9.99 -3.91 4.61
C GLU A 19 -10.84 -3.13 5.61
N HIS A 20 -10.86 -3.57 6.87
CA HIS A 20 -11.66 -2.96 7.93
C HIS A 20 -10.99 -1.77 8.64
N ALA A 21 -9.91 -1.20 8.09
CA ALA A 21 -9.20 -0.07 8.69
C ALA A 21 -8.76 -0.36 10.14
N GLY A 22 -8.27 -1.58 10.39
CA GLY A 22 -7.93 -2.10 11.71
C GLY A 22 -6.44 -2.06 12.04
N THR A 23 -5.67 -1.14 11.47
CA THR A 23 -4.21 -1.06 11.72
C THR A 23 -3.90 -0.23 12.97
N HIS A 24 -2.65 -0.26 13.42
CA HIS A 24 -2.16 0.61 14.50
C HIS A 24 -2.09 2.09 14.09
N ASP A 25 -2.09 2.40 12.79
CA ASP A 25 -1.90 3.76 12.28
C ASP A 25 -3.26 4.44 12.00
N PRO A 26 -3.65 5.45 12.80
CA PRO A 26 -4.93 6.13 12.64
C PRO A 26 -5.04 6.92 11.32
N LEU A 27 -3.91 7.39 10.76
CA LEU A 27 -3.90 8.09 9.47
C LEU A 27 -4.18 7.11 8.33
N TRP A 28 -3.57 5.93 8.36
CA TRP A 28 -3.86 4.86 7.41
C TRP A 28 -5.32 4.41 7.50
N ASN A 29 -5.82 4.21 8.72
CA ASN A 29 -7.21 3.83 8.96
C ASN A 29 -8.18 4.91 8.44
N ALA A 30 -7.87 6.20 8.60
CA ALA A 30 -8.68 7.29 8.06
C ALA A 30 -8.72 7.28 6.53
N ALA A 31 -7.60 7.01 5.86
CA ALA A 31 -7.53 6.90 4.41
C ALA A 31 -8.37 5.72 3.89
N GLN A 32 -8.22 4.54 4.49
CA GLN A 32 -9.02 3.36 4.17
C GLN A 32 -10.52 3.61 4.37
N ASN A 33 -10.90 4.22 5.50
CA ASN A 33 -12.28 4.60 5.77
C ASN A 33 -12.82 5.63 4.77
N GLN A 34 -12.01 6.58 4.30
CA GLN A 34 -12.42 7.52 3.27
C GLN A 34 -12.77 6.78 1.97
N MET A 35 -11.92 5.85 1.55
CA MET A 35 -12.14 5.01 0.38
C MET A 35 -13.43 4.18 0.52
N MET A 36 -13.61 3.47 1.64
CA MET A 36 -14.80 2.64 1.86
C MET A 36 -16.11 3.44 1.88
N ASN A 37 -16.13 4.60 2.53
CA ASN A 37 -17.36 5.35 2.76
C ASN A 37 -17.72 6.29 1.60
N LYS A 38 -16.72 6.84 0.90
CA LYS A 38 -16.93 7.84 -0.17
C LYS A 38 -16.65 7.29 -1.57
N GLY A 39 -16.06 6.10 -1.65
CA GLY A 39 -15.57 5.53 -2.90
C GLY A 39 -14.46 6.35 -3.56
N LYS A 40 -13.79 7.22 -2.77
CA LYS A 40 -12.70 8.08 -3.24
C LYS A 40 -11.72 8.44 -2.14
N MET A 41 -10.51 7.90 -2.21
CA MET A 41 -9.37 8.34 -1.39
C MET A 41 -8.67 9.54 -2.02
N HIS A 42 -8.17 10.46 -1.18
CA HIS A 42 -7.35 11.58 -1.66
C HIS A 42 -6.07 11.06 -2.35
N GLY A 43 -5.69 11.64 -3.50
CA GLY A 43 -4.58 11.12 -4.32
C GLY A 43 -3.24 10.98 -3.58
N TYR A 44 -2.88 11.98 -2.77
CA TYR A 44 -1.68 11.92 -1.92
C TYR A 44 -1.75 10.76 -0.90
N MET A 45 -2.94 10.48 -0.38
CA MET A 45 -3.14 9.40 0.58
C MET A 45 -3.03 8.03 -0.08
N ARG A 46 -3.36 7.88 -1.37
CA ARG A 46 -3.22 6.60 -2.08
C ARG A 46 -1.77 6.10 -2.10
N MET A 47 -0.81 7.01 -2.29
CA MET A 47 0.63 6.68 -2.24
C MET A 47 1.04 6.18 -0.86
N TYR A 48 0.73 6.96 0.17
CA TYR A 48 1.03 6.59 1.56
C TYR A 48 0.35 5.26 1.95
N TRP A 49 -0.92 5.10 1.59
CA TRP A 49 -1.71 3.90 1.85
C TRP A 49 -1.09 2.65 1.24
N ALA A 50 -0.68 2.71 -0.04
CA ALA A 50 -0.07 1.58 -0.74
C ALA A 50 1.34 1.25 -0.20
N LYS A 51 2.16 2.26 0.12
CA LYS A 51 3.48 2.05 0.75
C LYS A 51 3.37 1.36 2.10
N LYS A 52 2.35 1.69 2.90
CA LYS A 52 2.10 1.05 4.19
C LYS A 52 1.58 -0.38 4.06
N ILE A 53 0.78 -0.69 3.04
CA ILE A 53 0.44 -2.10 2.73
C ILE A 53 1.70 -2.91 2.47
N LEU A 54 2.67 -2.39 1.71
CA LEU A 54 3.95 -3.06 1.49
C LEU A 54 4.73 -3.28 2.80
N GLU A 55 4.81 -2.25 3.63
CA GLU A 55 5.53 -2.30 4.91
C GLU A 55 4.95 -3.35 5.87
N TRP A 56 3.62 -3.53 5.86
CA TRP A 56 2.91 -4.39 6.82
C TRP A 56 2.35 -5.68 6.21
N SER A 57 2.85 -6.09 5.03
CA SER A 57 2.51 -7.36 4.36
C SER A 57 3.73 -8.29 4.33
N PRO A 58 3.55 -9.62 4.37
CA PRO A 58 4.66 -10.58 4.48
C PRO A 58 5.56 -10.65 3.24
N ASN A 59 5.11 -10.15 2.10
CA ASN A 59 5.94 -10.01 0.89
C ASN A 59 5.31 -8.98 -0.08
N PRO A 60 6.10 -8.46 -1.04
CA PRO A 60 5.60 -7.51 -2.02
C PRO A 60 4.46 -8.04 -2.90
N GLU A 61 4.42 -9.34 -3.19
CA GLU A 61 3.38 -9.96 -4.00
C GLU A 61 2.03 -9.90 -3.29
N GLU A 62 1.98 -10.26 -2.01
CA GLU A 62 0.78 -10.14 -1.18
C GLU A 62 0.39 -8.68 -0.99
N ALA A 63 1.35 -7.78 -0.77
CA ALA A 63 1.07 -6.35 -0.69
C ALA A 63 0.40 -5.82 -1.96
N MET A 64 0.90 -6.22 -3.13
CA MET A 64 0.35 -5.85 -4.42
C MET A 64 -1.08 -6.37 -4.58
N GLN A 65 -1.31 -7.64 -4.24
CA GLN A 65 -2.64 -8.25 -4.33
C GLN A 65 -3.63 -7.56 -3.41
N VAL A 66 -3.26 -7.29 -2.16
CA VAL A 66 -4.10 -6.56 -1.21
C VAL A 66 -4.44 -5.16 -1.72
N ALA A 67 -3.45 -4.43 -2.23
CA ALA A 67 -3.66 -3.08 -2.72
C ALA A 67 -4.59 -3.04 -3.95
N ILE A 68 -4.40 -3.96 -4.91
CA ILE A 68 -5.27 -4.09 -6.09
C ILE A 68 -6.70 -4.44 -5.66
N ASP A 69 -6.86 -5.46 -4.81
CA ASP A 69 -8.17 -5.96 -4.41
C ASP A 69 -9.01 -4.89 -3.71
N LEU A 70 -8.38 -4.12 -2.82
CA LEU A 70 -9.07 -3.05 -2.09
C LEU A 70 -9.37 -1.84 -2.98
N ASN A 71 -8.45 -1.45 -3.86
CA ASN A 71 -8.66 -0.37 -4.82
C ASN A 71 -9.82 -0.71 -5.76
N ASP A 72 -9.82 -1.89 -6.38
CA ASP A 72 -10.83 -2.29 -7.36
C ASP A 72 -12.21 -2.57 -6.76
N LYS A 73 -12.26 -2.85 -5.45
CA LYS A 73 -13.49 -3.06 -4.69
C LYS A 73 -14.15 -1.74 -4.29
N TYR A 74 -13.38 -0.75 -3.83
CA TYR A 74 -13.95 0.44 -3.18
C TYR A 74 -13.80 1.73 -3.97
N GLU A 75 -12.75 1.91 -4.78
CA GLU A 75 -12.60 3.13 -5.56
C GLU A 75 -13.62 3.16 -6.72
N LEU A 76 -14.39 4.24 -6.80
CA LEU A 76 -15.32 4.48 -7.91
C LEU A 76 -14.57 4.70 -9.24
N ASP A 77 -13.32 5.16 -9.15
CA ASP A 77 -12.36 5.22 -10.25
C ASP A 77 -11.39 4.02 -10.29
N GLY A 78 -11.73 2.94 -9.56
CA GLY A 78 -10.99 1.68 -9.57
C GLY A 78 -11.05 0.96 -10.92
N ARG A 79 -10.19 -0.05 -11.12
CA ARG A 79 -10.03 -0.79 -12.39
C ARG A 79 -9.64 0.08 -13.58
N ASP A 80 -8.97 1.19 -13.30
CA ASP A 80 -8.40 2.08 -14.28
C ASP A 80 -6.88 1.87 -14.36
N PRO A 81 -6.26 1.95 -15.57
CA PRO A 81 -4.81 1.85 -15.72
C PRO A 81 -3.99 2.77 -14.80
N ASN A 82 -4.52 3.93 -14.43
CA ASN A 82 -3.86 4.85 -13.49
C ASN A 82 -3.80 4.29 -12.07
N GLY A 83 -4.82 3.53 -11.64
CA GLY A 83 -4.83 2.83 -10.35
C GLY A 83 -3.73 1.78 -10.26
N TYR A 84 -3.62 0.92 -11.28
CA TYR A 84 -2.55 -0.09 -11.35
C TYR A 84 -1.16 0.55 -11.42
N ALA A 85 -1.00 1.61 -12.21
CA ALA A 85 0.28 2.33 -12.33
C ALA A 85 0.69 2.98 -10.99
N GLY A 86 -0.24 3.59 -10.26
CA GLY A 86 0.02 4.20 -8.94
C GLY A 86 0.38 3.17 -7.86
N ILE A 87 -0.27 2.01 -7.86
CA ILE A 87 0.05 0.90 -6.96
C ILE A 87 1.42 0.31 -7.31
N ALA A 88 1.68 0.04 -8.59
CA ALA A 88 2.97 -0.47 -9.06
C ALA A 88 4.13 0.50 -8.78
N TRP A 89 3.89 1.81 -8.87
CA TRP A 89 4.86 2.85 -8.47
C TRP A 89 5.15 2.80 -6.96
N SER A 90 4.09 2.70 -6.15
CA SER A 90 4.20 2.74 -4.68
C SER A 90 4.83 1.50 -4.08
N ILE A 91 4.56 0.31 -4.66
CA ILE A 91 5.00 -0.99 -4.16
C ILE A 91 6.27 -1.48 -4.87
N GLY A 92 6.38 -1.26 -6.18
CA GLY A 92 7.47 -1.76 -7.01
C GLY A 92 8.61 -0.78 -7.26
N GLY A 93 8.46 0.51 -6.89
CA GLY A 93 9.47 1.54 -7.15
C GLY A 93 9.70 1.84 -8.63
N ILE A 94 8.77 1.44 -9.50
CA ILE A 94 8.84 1.67 -10.95
C ILE A 94 8.73 3.19 -11.17
N HIS A 95 9.83 3.83 -11.55
CA HIS A 95 10.03 5.30 -11.75
C HIS A 95 10.35 6.16 -10.52
N ASP A 96 10.65 5.59 -9.36
CA ASP A 96 11.12 6.37 -8.21
C ASP A 96 12.65 6.48 -8.16
N ARG A 97 13.17 7.59 -7.63
CA ARG A 97 14.60 7.73 -7.35
C ARG A 97 14.95 6.97 -6.08
N ALA A 98 16.21 6.60 -6.01
CA ALA A 98 16.80 5.95 -4.88
C ALA A 98 16.88 6.79 -3.62
N TRP A 99 16.23 6.36 -2.55
CA TRP A 99 16.37 6.94 -1.21
C TRP A 99 17.01 5.96 -0.22
N PHE A 100 17.45 6.48 0.92
CA PHE A 100 18.21 5.77 1.96
C PHE A 100 17.56 4.44 2.36
N GLU A 101 18.38 3.40 2.49
CA GLU A 101 17.93 2.07 2.92
C GLU A 101 17.27 2.12 4.31
N ARG A 102 16.10 1.50 4.42
CA ARG A 102 15.43 1.22 5.68
C ARG A 102 15.08 -0.27 5.71
N PRO A 103 15.09 -0.93 6.88
CA PRO A 103 14.59 -2.28 7.01
C PRO A 103 13.21 -2.41 6.37
N VAL A 104 12.95 -3.50 5.65
CA VAL A 104 11.71 -3.83 4.90
C VAL A 104 11.53 -3.04 3.59
N MET A 105 12.15 -1.87 3.42
CA MET A 105 11.93 -0.99 2.25
C MET A 105 13.16 -0.92 1.33
N VAL A 106 13.11 -1.58 0.17
CA VAL A 106 14.12 -1.37 -0.87
C VAL A 106 13.84 -0.05 -1.59
N ARG A 107 14.62 1.00 -1.31
CA ARG A 107 14.88 2.13 -2.23
C ARG A 107 13.61 2.81 -2.80
N LEU A 108 12.60 3.07 -1.95
CA LEU A 108 11.38 3.80 -2.30
C LEU A 108 11.47 5.24 -1.77
N GLY A 109 11.20 6.22 -2.63
CA GLY A 109 11.13 7.63 -2.28
C GLY A 109 9.81 8.01 -1.62
N ILE A 110 9.88 9.04 -0.80
CA ILE A 110 8.73 9.74 -0.19
C ILE A 110 8.25 10.85 -1.10
#